data_AF-A0A3B8R628-F1
#
_entry.id   AF-A0A3B8R628-F1
#
_cell.length_a   1.000
_cell.length_b   1.000
_cell.length_c   1.000
_cell.angle_alpha   90.00
_cell.angle_beta   90.00
_cell.angle_gamma   90.00
#
_symmetry.space_group_name_H-M   'P 1'
#
loop_
_entity.id
_entity.type
_entity.pdbx_description
1 polymer ?
#
loop_
_entity_poly.entity_id
_entity_poly.type
_entity_poly.pdbx_seq_one_letter_code
_entity_poly.pdbx_strand_id
1 'polypeptide(L)'
;AGACSGNGIIFNIADPLKPQRLDAVTDTGFAYWHSATFNNDGTKVLFTDEWGGGGRPRCRTFDPMNWGANAIFDIVDQKLVFQSYYKLPAPQTKEENCVAHNGAIVPVPGRDIFV
;
A
#
# COMPACT_ATOMS: atom_id res chain seq x y z
N ALA A 1 11.00 1.57 -0.14
CA ALA A 1 9.94 2.20 0.67
C ALA A 1 9.75 1.35 1.92
N GLY A 2 9.23 1.94 2.99
CA GLY A 2 8.85 1.23 4.20
C GLY A 2 7.35 1.41 4.47
N ALA A 3 6.73 0.35 4.97
CA ALA A 3 5.40 0.37 5.56
C ALA A 3 5.60 -0.22 6.98
N CYS A 4 5.44 0.61 8.01
CA CYS A 4 5.76 0.20 9.37
C CYS A 4 4.64 0.62 10.32
N SER A 5 3.53 -0.12 10.29
CA SER A 5 2.38 -0.04 11.21
C SER A 5 1.61 1.29 11.23
N GLY A 6 2.26 2.45 11.10
CA GLY A 6 1.66 3.78 11.24
C GLY A 6 1.77 4.69 10.02
N ASN A 7 2.74 4.48 9.13
CA ASN A 7 2.92 5.34 7.96
C ASN A 7 3.63 4.63 6.80
N GLY A 8 3.38 5.14 5.60
CA GLY A 8 4.20 4.88 4.41
C GLY A 8 5.36 5.85 4.39
N ILE A 9 6.55 5.38 4.01
CA ILE A 9 7.78 6.19 4.02
C ILE A 9 8.69 5.82 2.85
N ILE A 10 9.36 6.83 2.30
CA ILE A 10 10.43 6.65 1.32
C ILE A 10 11.74 7.22 1.84
N PHE A 11 12.83 6.53 1.51
CA PHE A 11 14.18 6.86 1.95
C PHE A 11 15.11 6.96 0.74
N ASN A 12 16.03 7.91 0.78
CA ASN A 12 17.22 7.91 -0.04
C ASN A 12 18.27 7.03 0.64
N ILE A 13 18.73 6.00 -0.08
CA ILE A 13 19.73 5.03 0.39
C ILE A 13 21.02 5.09 -0.44
N ALA A 14 21.31 6.22 -1.08
CA ALA A 14 22.57 6.42 -1.81
C ALA A 14 23.81 6.20 -0.90
N ASP A 15 23.70 6.52 0.39
CA ASP A 15 24.56 6.00 1.46
C ASP A 15 23.73 5.06 2.35
N PRO A 16 23.86 3.72 2.18
CA PRO A 16 23.08 2.75 2.97
C PRO A 16 23.36 2.79 4.48
N LEU A 17 24.53 3.29 4.89
CA LEU A 17 24.89 3.42 6.31
C LEU A 17 24.28 4.67 6.94
N LYS A 18 23.81 5.62 6.12
CA LYS A 18 23.19 6.88 6.55
C LYS A 18 21.94 7.19 5.70
N PRO A 19 20.89 6.36 5.78
CA PRO A 19 19.68 6.57 5.01
C PRO A 19 19.02 7.91 5.40
N GLN A 20 18.54 8.63 4.39
CA GLN A 20 17.84 9.90 4.58
C GLN A 20 16.35 9.71 4.32
N ARG A 21 15.50 10.14 5.24
CA ARG A 21 14.06 10.17 5.00
C ARG A 21 13.74 11.26 3.97
N LEU A 22 13.09 10.87 2.88
CA LEU A 22 12.63 11.81 1.85
C LEU A 22 11.24 12.33 2.19
N ASP A 23 10.29 11.42 2.40
CA ASP A 23 8.90 11.77 2.69
C ASP A 23 8.17 10.64 3.44
N ALA A 24 7.08 11.00 4.11
CA ALA A 24 6.22 10.07 4.83
C ALA A 24 4.75 10.53 4.80
N VAL A 25 3.85 9.56 4.64
CA VAL A 25 2.40 9.79 4.55
C VAL A 25 1.65 8.91 5.54
N THR A 26 0.52 9.42 6.00
CA THR A 26 -0.45 8.68 6.81
C THR A 26 -1.80 8.72 6.13
N ASP A 27 -2.66 7.76 6.50
CA ASP A 27 -3.98 7.60 5.93
C ASP A 27 -4.92 7.12 7.04
N THR A 28 -5.99 7.86 7.28
CA THR A 28 -6.99 7.52 8.31
C THR A 28 -7.78 6.26 7.99
N GLY A 29 -7.79 5.83 6.73
CA GLY A 29 -8.42 4.59 6.28
C GLY A 29 -7.54 3.35 6.48
N PHE A 30 -6.23 3.53 6.73
CA PHE A 30 -5.30 2.43 6.99
C PHE A 30 -5.30 2.08 8.48
N ALA A 31 -5.43 0.80 8.79
CA ALA A 31 -5.23 0.33 10.17
C ALA A 31 -3.82 -0.18 10.42
N TYR A 32 -3.17 -0.74 9.39
CA TYR A 32 -1.84 -1.31 9.52
C TYR A 32 -1.08 -1.23 8.19
N TRP A 33 -0.14 -0.30 8.10
CA TRP A 33 0.78 -0.18 6.96
C TRP A 33 1.71 -1.38 6.92
N HIS A 34 1.46 -2.31 5.99
CA HIS A 34 2.04 -3.64 6.02
C HIS A 34 3.11 -3.87 4.98
N SER A 35 2.82 -3.59 3.71
CA SER A 35 3.78 -3.75 2.62
C SER A 35 3.91 -2.50 1.77
N ALA A 36 5.04 -2.40 1.08
CA ALA A 36 5.35 -1.33 0.14
C ALA A 36 6.07 -1.91 -1.07
N THR A 37 5.48 -1.75 -2.25
CA THR A 37 6.00 -2.30 -3.51
C THR A 37 6.22 -1.19 -4.51
N PHE A 38 7.44 -0.99 -4.96
CA PHE A 38 7.74 -0.06 -6.04
C PHE A 38 7.37 -0.65 -7.40
N ASN A 39 7.08 0.23 -8.36
CA ASN A 39 7.16 -0.18 -9.76
C ASN A 39 8.62 -0.30 -10.24
N ASN A 40 8.81 -0.88 -11.43
CA ASN A 40 10.14 -1.16 -11.97
C ASN A 40 11.02 0.09 -12.08
N ASP A 41 10.43 1.23 -12.43
CA ASP A 41 11.15 2.50 -12.60
C ASP A 41 11.35 3.25 -11.27
N GLY A 42 10.79 2.74 -10.16
CA GLY A 42 10.84 3.41 -8.86
C GLY A 42 10.11 4.76 -8.81
N THR A 43 9.19 5.00 -9.75
CA THR A 43 8.41 6.24 -9.86
C THR A 43 7.05 6.16 -9.18
N LYS A 44 6.62 4.96 -8.78
CA LYS A 44 5.38 4.71 -8.05
C LYS A 44 5.60 3.72 -6.91
N VAL A 45 4.80 3.85 -5.85
CA VAL A 45 4.74 2.88 -4.78
C VAL A 45 3.30 2.53 -4.45
N LEU A 46 3.05 1.23 -4.29
CA LEU A 46 1.80 0.70 -3.76
C LEU A 46 2.02 0.33 -2.30
N PHE A 47 1.19 0.86 -1.42
CA PHE A 47 1.13 0.46 -0.01
C PHE A 47 -0.11 -0.39 0.25
N THR A 48 0.05 -1.47 1.01
CA THR A 48 -1.08 -2.29 1.44
C THR A 48 -1.41 -2.10 2.91
N ASP A 49 -2.71 -2.12 3.19
CA ASP A 49 -3.25 -2.18 4.53
C ASP A 49 -3.58 -3.64 4.89
N GLU A 50 -3.02 -4.14 5.99
CA GLU A 50 -3.39 -5.46 6.51
C GLU A 50 -4.60 -5.36 7.44
N TRP A 51 -5.69 -4.83 6.90
CA TRP A 51 -6.89 -4.56 7.69
C TRP A 51 -7.45 -5.85 8.29
N GLY A 52 -7.69 -5.87 9.60
CA GLY A 52 -8.10 -7.09 10.32
C GLY A 52 -6.94 -8.02 10.69
N GLY A 53 -5.69 -7.69 10.33
CA GLY A 53 -4.48 -8.40 10.74
C GLY A 53 -4.42 -9.85 10.24
N GLY A 54 -4.99 -10.13 9.07
CA GLY A 54 -4.99 -11.46 8.44
C GLY A 54 -5.86 -12.53 9.11
N GLY A 55 -6.45 -12.24 10.28
CA GLY A 55 -7.18 -13.23 11.07
C GLY A 55 -8.62 -12.85 11.44
N ARG A 56 -9.13 -11.73 10.92
CA ARG A 56 -10.48 -11.25 11.27
C ARG A 56 -11.37 -11.10 10.03
N PRO A 57 -12.69 -11.31 10.18
CA PRO A 57 -13.63 -11.08 9.10
C PRO A 57 -13.73 -9.62 8.70
N ARG A 58 -13.54 -9.32 7.41
CA ARG A 58 -13.45 -7.98 6.80
C ARG A 58 -14.00 -8.02 5.36
N CYS A 59 -14.02 -6.86 4.69
CA CYS A 59 -14.57 -6.69 3.34
C CYS A 59 -16.07 -7.01 3.24
N ARG A 60 -16.83 -6.73 4.29
CA ARG A 60 -18.28 -6.99 4.32
C ARG A 60 -19.01 -5.92 3.52
N THR A 61 -20.25 -6.18 3.12
CA THR A 61 -21.06 -5.25 2.31
C THR A 61 -21.30 -3.88 2.96
N PHE A 62 -21.17 -3.80 4.28
CA PHE A 62 -21.30 -2.57 5.06
C PHE A 62 -19.96 -1.96 5.49
N ASP A 63 -18.83 -2.61 5.20
CA ASP A 63 -17.51 -2.01 5.42
C ASP A 63 -17.23 -0.98 4.30
N PRO A 64 -16.72 0.23 4.63
CA PRO A 64 -16.29 1.20 3.63
C PRO A 64 -15.33 0.61 2.59
N MET A 65 -15.51 1.00 1.33
CA MET A 65 -14.70 0.47 0.21
C MET A 65 -13.23 0.89 0.29
N ASN A 66 -12.92 2.00 0.96
CA ASN A 66 -11.55 2.46 1.15
C ASN A 66 -10.82 1.80 2.32
N TRP A 67 -11.50 1.07 3.21
CA TRP A 67 -10.84 0.36 4.31
C TRP A 67 -10.15 -0.90 3.82
N GLY A 68 -8.88 -1.14 4.18
CA GLY A 68 -8.12 -2.28 3.65
C GLY A 68 -7.85 -2.20 2.14
N ALA A 69 -8.00 -1.03 1.54
CA ALA A 69 -7.67 -0.81 0.13
C ALA A 69 -6.16 -0.57 -0.02
N ASN A 70 -5.60 -0.98 -1.15
CA ASN A 70 -4.24 -0.60 -1.51
C ASN A 70 -4.24 0.89 -1.88
N ALA A 71 -3.24 1.63 -1.42
CA ALA A 71 -3.04 3.02 -1.76
C ALA A 71 -1.88 3.16 -2.73
N ILE A 72 -2.12 3.85 -3.85
CA ILE A 72 -1.15 4.02 -4.93
C ILE A 72 -0.67 5.47 -4.92
N PHE A 73 0.65 5.64 -4.88
CA PHE A 73 1.32 6.93 -4.86
C PHE A 73 2.30 7.03 -6.02
N ASP A 74 2.34 8.21 -6.62
CA ASP A 74 3.44 8.62 -7.48
C ASP A 74 4.54 9.27 -6.65
N ILE A 75 5.78 9.19 -7.14
CA ILE A 75 6.94 9.82 -6.52
C ILE A 75 7.36 10.97 -7.42
N VAL A 76 7.00 12.18 -7.01
CA VAL A 76 7.26 13.42 -7.76
C VAL A 76 8.10 14.33 -6.87
N ASP A 77 9.25 14.79 -7.38
CA ASP A 77 10.19 15.62 -6.62
C ASP A 77 10.51 15.06 -5.22
N GLN A 78 10.75 13.74 -5.16
CA GLN A 78 11.06 12.99 -3.94
C GLN A 78 9.92 13.00 -2.89
N LYS A 79 8.68 13.30 -3.29
CA LYS A 79 7.49 13.29 -2.44
C LYS A 79 6.46 12.28 -2.89
N LEU A 80 5.71 11.74 -1.94
CA LEU A 80 4.61 10.82 -2.18
C LEU A 80 3.34 11.61 -2.53
N VAL A 81 2.87 11.46 -3.77
CA VAL A 81 1.65 12.10 -4.26
C VAL A 81 0.57 11.05 -4.43
N PHE A 82 -0.45 11.09 -3.57
CA PHE A 82 -1.58 10.16 -3.61
C PHE A 82 -2.28 10.23 -4.97
N GLN A 83 -2.54 9.05 -5.56
CA GLN A 83 -3.26 8.95 -6.83
C GLN A 83 -4.64 8.33 -6.62
N SER A 84 -4.69 7.13 -6.06
CA SER A 84 -5.95 6.39 -5.96
C SER A 84 -5.86 5.25 -4.94
N TYR A 85 -7.03 4.75 -4.58
CA TYR A 85 -7.17 3.47 -3.90
C TYR A 85 -7.59 2.39 -4.89
N TYR A 86 -7.12 1.17 -4.65
CA TYR A 86 -7.63 -0.03 -5.33
C TYR A 86 -8.03 -1.08 -4.30
N LYS A 87 -9.25 -1.62 -4.46
CA LYS A 87 -9.77 -2.73 -3.69
C LYS A 87 -10.61 -3.62 -4.58
N LEU A 88 -10.46 -4.93 -4.42
CA LEU A 88 -11.28 -5.91 -5.12
C LEU A 88 -12.75 -5.80 -4.65
N PRO A 89 -13.74 -5.68 -5.56
CA PRO A 89 -15.16 -5.65 -5.19
C PRO A 89 -15.68 -7.06 -4.88
N ALA A 90 -15.11 -7.71 -3.86
CA ALA A 90 -15.43 -9.06 -3.45
C ALA A 90 -15.97 -9.06 -2.01
N PRO A 91 -17.26 -8.72 -1.81
CA PRO A 91 -17.86 -8.70 -0.48
C PRO A 91 -17.81 -10.09 0.16
N GLN A 92 -17.44 -10.13 1.43
CA GLN A 92 -17.33 -11.36 2.23
C GLN A 92 -18.40 -11.41 3.33
N THR A 93 -18.66 -12.62 3.83
CA THR A 93 -19.54 -12.86 4.98
C THR A 93 -18.87 -12.41 6.29
N LYS A 94 -19.57 -12.58 7.42
CA LYS A 94 -19.04 -12.23 8.74
C LYS A 94 -18.12 -13.31 9.31
N GLU A 95 -17.92 -14.41 8.59
CA GLU A 95 -17.08 -15.55 8.97
C GLU A 95 -15.78 -15.63 8.15
N GLU A 96 -15.73 -14.99 6.98
CA GLU A 96 -14.60 -15.07 6.05
C GLU A 96 -13.54 -13.99 6.31
N ASN A 97 -12.28 -14.43 6.38
CA ASN A 97 -11.15 -13.51 6.48
C ASN A 97 -10.85 -12.88 5.12
N CYS A 98 -10.73 -11.56 5.09
CA CYS A 98 -10.35 -10.80 3.91
C CYS A 98 -9.18 -9.88 4.26
N VAL A 99 -8.06 -10.01 3.56
CA VAL A 99 -6.85 -9.24 3.84
C VAL A 99 -6.06 -8.99 2.56
N ALA A 100 -5.53 -7.77 2.41
CA ALA A 100 -4.53 -7.44 1.40
C ALA A 100 -3.14 -7.55 2.03
N HIS A 101 -2.55 -8.76 1.97
CA HIS A 101 -1.26 -9.00 2.63
C HIS A 101 -0.09 -8.41 1.82
N ASN A 102 -0.07 -8.56 0.50
CA ASN A 102 0.98 -7.97 -0.34
C ASN A 102 0.36 -7.48 -1.64
N GLY A 103 0.76 -6.30 -2.09
CA GLY A 103 0.50 -5.85 -3.45
C GLY A 103 1.70 -6.22 -4.30
N ALA A 104 1.50 -7.03 -5.33
CA ALA A 104 2.56 -7.46 -6.22
C ALA A 104 2.61 -6.58 -7.46
N ILE A 105 3.79 -6.50 -8.08
CA ILE A 105 3.93 -5.96 -9.43
C ILE A 105 4.33 -7.07 -10.39
N VAL A 106 3.71 -7.08 -11.57
CA VAL A 106 4.18 -7.88 -12.70
C VAL A 106 5.10 -6.98 -13.54
N PRO A 107 6.40 -7.32 -13.64
CA PRO A 107 7.36 -6.48 -14.34
C PRO A 107 7.16 -6.57 -15.85
N VAL A 108 6.55 -5.54 -16.44
CA VAL A 108 6.34 -5.43 -17.89
C VAL A 108 6.97 -4.13 -18.40
N PRO A 109 7.83 -4.16 -19.44
CA PRO A 109 8.39 -2.94 -20.00
C PRO A 109 7.31 -1.93 -20.43
N GLY A 110 7.44 -0.69 -19.98
CA GLY A 110 6.54 0.42 -20.34
C GLY A 110 5.13 0.34 -19.75
N ARG A 111 4.86 -0.58 -18.81
CA ARG A 111 3.54 -0.76 -18.20
C ARG A 111 3.65 -1.15 -16.74
N ASP A 112 2.90 -0.46 -15.89
CA ASP A 112 2.70 -0.86 -14.50
C ASP A 112 1.48 -1.79 -14.41
N ILE A 113 1.68 -3.01 -13.90
CA ILE A 113 0.61 -3.98 -13.65
C ILE A 113 0.71 -4.43 -12.20
N PHE A 114 -0.22 -3.97 -11.37
CA PHE A 114 -0.33 -4.37 -9.97
C PHE A 114 -1.36 -5.50 -9.81
N VAL A 115 -1.08 -6.44 -8.90
CA VAL A 115 -1.93 -7.61 -8.60
C VAL A 115 -2.11 -7.73 -7.09
#